data_AF-A0A814DKQ6-F1
#
_entry.id   AF-A0A814DKQ6-F1
#
_cell.length_a   1.000
_cell.length_b   1.000
_cell.length_c   1.000
_cell.angle_alpha   90.00
_cell.angle_beta   90.00
_cell.angle_gamma   90.00
#
_symmetry.space_group_name_H-M   'P 1'
#
loop_
_entity.id
_entity.type
_entity.pdbx_description
1 polymer ?
#
loop_
_entity_poly.entity_id
_entity_poly.type
_entity_poly.pdbx_seq_one_letter_code
_entity_poly.pdbx_strand_id
1 'polypeptide(L)' 'MEDLENRDKRTNEIVHVINIDVIDNPEDATLGAFMLCELGQKMEAAIDLDNTIDEILTEFELKTKRTILHAVSFY' A
#
# COMPACT_ATOMS: atom_id res chain seq x y z
N MET A 1 -11.99 -1.73 4.42
CA MET A 1 -12.26 -0.33 4.78
C MET A 1 -13.33 -0.22 5.85
N GLU A 2 -14.52 -0.77 5.61
CA GLU A 2 -15.66 -0.68 6.53
C GLU A 2 -15.34 -1.01 8.00
N ASP A 3 -14.57 -2.07 8.27
CA ASP A 3 -14.17 -2.41 9.64
C ASP A 3 -13.31 -1.32 10.30
N LEU A 4 -12.36 -0.71 9.57
CA LEU A 4 -11.49 0.33 10.12
C LEU A 4 -12.25 1.65 10.35
N GLU A 5 -13.23 1.95 9.49
CA GLU A 5 -14.08 3.14 9.62
C GLU A 5 -15.04 3.07 10.81
N ASN A 6 -15.45 1.86 11.20
CA ASN A 6 -16.36 1.62 12.32
C ASN A 6 -15.65 1.53 13.68
N ARG A 7 -14.32 1.58 13.72
CA ARG A 7 -13.56 1.60 14.98
C ARG A 7 -13.51 3.01 15.56
N ASP A 8 -13.47 3.09 16.90
CA ASP A 8 -13.15 4.35 17.58
C ASP A 8 -11.76 4.83 17.16
N LYS A 9 -11.68 6.00 16.54
CA LYS A 9 -10.43 6.64 16.10
C LYS A 9 -9.75 7.32 17.28
N ARG A 10 -9.00 6.57 18.08
CA ARG A 10 -8.52 7.03 19.39
C ARG A 10 -7.22 7.81 19.31
N THR A 11 -6.36 7.47 18.35
CA THR A 11 -5.01 8.03 18.26
C THR A 11 -4.89 9.06 17.14
N ASN A 12 -5.83 9.08 16.18
CA ASN A 12 -5.76 9.88 14.96
C ASN A 12 -4.47 9.63 14.16
N GLU A 13 -3.85 8.46 14.35
CA GLU A 13 -2.67 8.06 13.59
C GLU A 13 -3.10 7.66 12.18
N ILE A 14 -2.40 8.20 11.18
CA ILE A 14 -2.67 7.96 9.76
C ILE A 14 -2.37 6.50 9.41
N VAL A 15 -3.27 5.89 8.65
CA VAL A 15 -3.12 4.54 8.11
C VAL A 15 -3.32 4.57 6.61
N HIS A 16 -2.31 4.18 5.86
CA HIS A 16 -2.42 4.00 4.41
C HIS A 16 -2.90 2.58 4.09
N VAL A 17 -4.06 2.50 3.42
CA VAL A 17 -4.62 1.25 2.92
C VAL A 17 -4.35 1.18 1.43
N ILE A 18 -3.59 0.17 1.02
CA ILE A 18 -3.15 -0.02 -0.36
C ILE A 18 -3.66 -1.38 -0.84
N ASN A 19 -4.33 -1.40 -1.99
CA ASN A 19 -4.79 -2.62 -2.64
C ASN A 19 -4.08 -2.81 -3.97
N ILE A 20 -3.54 -4.02 -4.18
CA ILE A 20 -2.92 -4.46 -5.42
C ILE A 20 -3.48 -5.84 -5.73
N ASP A 21 -4.08 -6.00 -6.91
CA ASP A 21 -4.65 -7.28 -7.30
C ASP A 21 -3.53 -8.29 -7.58
N VAL A 22 -3.66 -9.47 -6.98
CA VAL A 22 -2.79 -10.64 -7.18
C VAL A 22 -3.66 -11.83 -7.51
N ILE A 23 -3.28 -12.59 -8.53
CA ILE A 23 -4.01 -13.80 -8.92
C ILE A 23 -3.76 -14.87 -7.86
N ASP A 24 -4.82 -15.55 -7.43
CA ASP A 24 -4.77 -16.62 -6.42
C ASP A 24 -4.24 -17.93 -7.01
N ASN A 25 -2.97 -17.91 -7.42
CA ASN A 25 -2.20 -19.10 -7.75
C ASN A 25 -0.79 -18.98 -7.13
N PRO A 26 -0.10 -20.10 -6.87
CA PRO A 26 1.20 -20.07 -6.19
C PRO A 26 2.26 -19.22 -6.91
N GLU A 27 2.27 -19.23 -8.24
CA GLU A 27 3.25 -18.51 -9.06
C GLU A 27 3.07 -16.99 -8.96
N ASP A 28 1.85 -16.50 -9.19
CA ASP A 28 1.47 -15.09 -9.07
C ASP A 28 1.53 -14.60 -7.63
N ALA A 29 1.17 -15.43 -6.65
CA ALA A 29 1.31 -15.08 -5.23
C ALA A 29 2.77 -14.85 -4.85
N THR A 30 3.68 -15.68 -5.36
CA THR A 30 5.13 -15.51 -5.14
C THR A 30 5.63 -14.21 -5.77
N LEU A 31 5.22 -13.93 -7.01
CA LEU A 31 5.58 -12.68 -7.68
C LEU A 31 4.99 -11.45 -6.96
N GLY A 32 3.73 -11.53 -6.53
CA GLY A 32 3.05 -10.50 -5.75
C GLY A 32 3.73 -10.24 -4.42
N ALA A 33 4.21 -11.28 -3.73
CA ALA A 33 4.97 -11.15 -2.50
C ALA A 33 6.29 -10.37 -2.71
N PHE A 34 7.03 -10.66 -3.78
CA PHE A 34 8.24 -9.89 -4.12
C PHE A 34 7.93 -8.44 -4.45
N MET A 35 6.87 -8.19 -5.22
CA MET A 35 6.40 -6.84 -5.55
C MET A 35 6.02 -6.05 -4.29
N LEU A 36 5.24 -6.63 -3.38
CA LEU A 36 4.84 -6.00 -2.12
C LEU A 36 6.04 -5.77 -1.19
N CYS A 37 7.01 -6.68 -1.18
CA CYS A 37 8.25 -6.51 -0.41
C CYS A 37 9.06 -5.32 -0.93
N GLU A 38 9.22 -5.17 -2.25
CA GLU A 38 9.88 -4.01 -2.85
C GLU A 38 9.15 -2.70 -2.50
N LEU A 39 7.82 -2.68 -2.59
CA LEU A 39 7.02 -1.51 -2.23
C LEU A 39 7.22 -1.12 -0.76
N GLY A 40 7.19 -2.10 0.15
CA GLY A 40 7.45 -1.90 1.57
C GLY A 40 8.84 -1.32 1.84
N GLN A 41 9.87 -1.80 1.14
CA GLN A 41 11.23 -1.26 1.25
C GLN A 41 11.33 0.19 0.77
N LYS A 42 10.64 0.54 -0.32
CA LYS A 42 10.58 1.94 -0.79
C LYS A 42 9.93 2.86 0.25
N MET A 43 8.83 2.40 0.86
CA MET A 43 8.12 3.16 1.90
C MET A 43 8.96 3.30 3.18
N GLU A 44 9.66 2.24 3.59
CA GLU A 44 10.56 2.26 4.75
C GLU A 44 11.75 3.22 4.56
N ALA A 45 12.25 3.33 3.33
CA ALA A 45 13.34 4.24 2.99
C ALA A 45 12.90 5.72 2.90
N ALA A 46 11.60 6.01 2.90
CA ALA A 46 11.08 7.37 2.82
C ALA A 46 11.32 8.12 4.14
N ILE A 47 11.91 9.33 4.05
CA ILE A 47 12.11 10.20 5.22
C ILE A 47 10.78 10.76 5.72
N ASP A 48 9.86 11.03 4.80
CA ASP A 48 8.53 11.57 5.05
C ASP A 48 7.54 10.80 4.18
N LEU A 49 7.01 9.70 4.71
CA LEU A 49 6.15 8.79 3.97
C LEU A 49 4.86 9.50 3.53
N ASP A 50 4.21 10.24 4.42
CA ASP A 50 2.93 10.89 4.14
C ASP A 50 3.02 11.87 2.97
N ASN A 51 4.14 12.59 2.84
CA ASN A 51 4.35 13.52 1.73
C ASN A 51 4.86 12.86 0.44
N THR A 52 5.43 11.66 0.51
CA THR A 52 6.07 10.99 -0.64
C THR A 52 5.32 9.76 -1.16
N ILE A 53 4.30 9.30 -0.44
CA ILE A 53 3.60 8.06 -0.77
C ILE A 53 2.98 8.08 -2.16
N ASP A 54 2.39 9.19 -2.59
CA ASP A 54 1.78 9.30 -3.92
C ASP A 54 2.80 9.14 -5.05
N GLU A 55 4.02 9.67 -4.86
CA GLU A 55 5.12 9.51 -5.80
C GLU A 55 5.61 8.06 -5.83
N ILE A 56 5.81 7.45 -4.65
CA ILE A 56 6.22 6.05 -4.51
C ILE A 56 5.22 5.11 -5.21
N LEU A 57 3.92 5.32 -4.98
CA LEU A 57 2.86 4.52 -5.58
C LEU A 57 2.80 4.72 -7.09
N THR A 58 2.90 5.96 -7.58
CA THR A 58 2.90 6.27 -9.02
C THR A 58 4.08 5.60 -9.74
N GLU A 59 5.29 5.69 -9.18
CA GLU A 59 6.44 4.99 -9.73
C GLU A 59 6.24 3.47 -9.76
N PHE A 60 5.64 2.92 -8.71
CA PHE A 60 5.38 1.49 -8.60
C PHE A 60 4.35 1.02 -9.63
N GLU A 61 3.26 1.76 -9.84
CA GLU A 61 2.27 1.50 -10.89
C GLU A 61 2.93 1.50 -12.28
N LEU A 62 3.76 2.50 -12.58
CA LEU A 62 4.48 2.60 -13.85
C LEU A 62 5.44 1.42 -14.06
N LYS A 63 6.15 1.01 -13.01
CA LYS A 63 7.11 -0.11 -13.07
C LYS A 63 6.39 -1.45 -13.26
N THR A 64 5.34 -1.70 -12.49
CA THR A 64 4.67 -3.02 -12.42
C THR A 64 3.54 -3.17 -13.44
N LYS A 65 3.07 -2.05 -14.01
CA LYS A 65 1.88 -1.98 -14.87
C LYS A 65 0.63 -2.54 -14.21
N ARG A 66 0.52 -2.40 -12.89
CA ARG A 66 -0.64 -2.79 -12.09
C ARG A 66 -1.32 -1.54 -11.58
N THR A 67 -2.65 -1.59 -11.53
CA THR A 67 -3.45 -0.57 -10.85
C THR A 67 -3.33 -0.75 -9.35
N ILE A 68 -3.07 0.34 -8.66
CA ILE A 68 -3.05 0.43 -7.20
C ILE A 68 -4.25 1.27 -6.78
N LEU A 69 -5.01 0.76 -5.80
CA LEU A 69 -5.97 1.58 -5.07
C LEU A 69 -5.32 2.01 -3.76
N HIS A 70 -5.41 3.30 -3.46
CA HIS A 70 -4.87 3.87 -2.22
C HIS A 70 -5.92 4.72 -1.53
N ALA A 71 -5.92 4.64 -0.21
CA ALA A 71 -6.75 5.46 0.64
C ALA A 71 -6.13 5.65 2.01
N VAL A 72 -6.62 6.66 2.70
CA VAL A 72 -6.18 7.03 4.04
C VAL A 72 -7.30 6.75 5.04
N SER A 73 -6.92 6.20 6.18
CA SER A 73 -7.79 5.97 7.33
C SER A 73 -7.06 6.33 8.63
N PHE A 74 -7.71 6.11 9.77
CA PHE A 74 -7.17 6.48 11.09
C PHE A 74 -7.46 5.42 12.14
N TYR A 75 -6.53 5.22 13.08
CA TYR A 75 -6.71 4.41 14.29
C TYR A 75 -7.36 5.17 15.45
#